data_AF-A0A920JDR1-F1
#
_entry.id   AF-A0A920JDR1-F1
#
_cell.length_a   1.000
_cell.length_b   1.000
_cell.length_c   1.000
_cell.angle_alpha   90.00
_cell.angle_beta   90.00
_cell.angle_gamma   90.00
#
_symmetry.space_group_name_H-M   'P 1'
#
loop_
_entity.id
_entity.type
_entity.pdbx_description
1 polymer ?
#
loop_
_entity_poly.entity_id
_entity_poly.type
_entity_poly.pdbx_seq_one_letter_code
_entity_poly.pdbx_strand_id
1 'polypeptide(L)'
;MNTNIAYVVIASLLVMVFLITRNIKTVDSEYFVLDKTEKTFGLTMSFYASGMGLWILTSPAEVAWYGLGYDIYGYAISAATPFILIYIFGPKISKLLPNGVTLAQFVEKKYGSVAQKIVSLVAVIYMSAFLIAEFASISYLFEAISDVSGVVVAALVAATTFLYLNKSGFKASYLTDKIQGIGIILLLTFLFGIWFSQNNISEIADFAILGGLNTFETYSLKSALAVIIAVTAAEIFSTGYWQRTFSAMNKSDNQKTLVSTQDLGFL
;
A
#
# COMPACT_ATOMS: atom_id res chain seq x y z
N MET A 1 7.92 8.10 -26.09
CA MET A 1 9.03 7.14 -25.85
C MET A 1 8.88 6.01 -26.85
N ASN A 2 9.95 5.49 -27.48
CA ASN A 2 9.80 4.35 -28.40
C ASN A 2 9.25 3.14 -27.62
N THR A 3 8.18 2.51 -28.12
CA THR A 3 7.49 1.37 -27.50
C THR A 3 8.46 0.25 -27.11
N ASN A 4 9.46 -0.03 -27.95
CA ASN A 4 10.47 -1.05 -27.67
C ASN A 4 11.37 -0.66 -26.50
N ILE A 5 11.74 0.61 -26.38
CA ILE A 5 12.53 1.12 -25.25
C ILE A 5 11.72 1.00 -23.96
N ALA A 6 10.43 1.34 -24.00
CA ALA A 6 9.52 1.20 -22.87
C ALA A 6 9.47 -0.25 -22.35
N TYR A 7 9.26 -1.22 -23.26
CA TYR A 7 9.27 -2.63 -22.89
C TYR A 7 10.61 -3.12 -22.35
N VAL A 8 11.74 -2.66 -22.90
CA VAL A 8 13.08 -3.00 -22.38
C VAL A 8 13.30 -2.45 -20.98
N VAL A 9 12.85 -1.22 -20.70
CA VAL A 9 12.94 -0.63 -19.36
C VAL A 9 12.07 -1.42 -18.37
N ILE A 10 10.83 -1.73 -18.73
CA ILE A 10 9.92 -2.52 -17.89
C ILE A 10 10.51 -3.91 -17.62
N ALA A 11 10.94 -4.62 -18.66
CA ALA A 11 11.52 -5.96 -18.54
C ALA A 11 12.80 -5.96 -17.69
N SER A 12 13.67 -4.95 -17.86
CA SER A 12 14.91 -4.87 -17.07
C SER A 12 14.63 -4.62 -15.59
N LEU A 13 13.64 -3.78 -15.25
CA LEU A 13 13.19 -3.58 -13.87
C LEU A 13 12.61 -4.86 -13.27
N LEU A 14 11.73 -5.57 -14.00
CA LEU A 14 11.14 -6.82 -13.52
C LEU A 14 12.19 -7.92 -13.32
N VAL A 15 13.14 -8.04 -14.25
CA VAL A 15 14.28 -8.98 -14.11
C VAL A 15 15.14 -8.59 -12.91
N MET A 16 15.42 -7.31 -12.70
CA MET A 16 16.18 -6.84 -11.54
C MET A 16 15.49 -7.23 -10.23
N VAL A 17 14.18 -7.00 -10.11
CA VAL A 17 13.38 -7.42 -8.94
C VAL A 17 13.44 -8.93 -8.74
N PHE A 18 13.30 -9.71 -9.80
CA PHE A 18 13.42 -11.16 -9.73
C PHE A 18 14.82 -11.61 -9.29
N LEU A 19 15.89 -10.98 -9.77
CA LEU A 19 17.27 -11.30 -9.39
C LEU A 19 17.57 -10.95 -7.93
N ILE A 20 16.99 -9.88 -7.40
CA ILE A 20 17.12 -9.50 -5.99
C ILE A 20 16.40 -10.52 -5.10
N THR A 21 15.22 -10.97 -5.52
CA THR A 21 14.37 -11.87 -4.72
C THR A 21 14.73 -13.36 -4.84
N ARG A 22 15.37 -13.79 -5.92
CA ARG A 22 15.66 -15.23 -6.16
C ARG A 22 16.57 -15.88 -5.12
N ASN A 23 17.42 -15.09 -4.45
CA ASN A 23 18.41 -15.60 -3.50
C ASN A 23 17.90 -15.61 -2.05
N ILE A 24 16.66 -15.17 -1.82
CA ILE A 24 16.03 -15.22 -0.50
C ILE A 24 15.81 -16.69 -0.13
N LYS A 25 16.41 -17.10 0.99
CA LYS A 25 16.12 -18.38 1.63
C LYS A 25 15.05 -18.14 2.68
N THR A 26 13.94 -18.87 2.57
CA THR A 26 12.87 -18.90 3.58
C THR A 26 12.82 -20.26 4.23
N VAL A 27 12.71 -20.27 5.56
CA VAL A 27 12.27 -21.45 6.31
C VAL A 27 10.74 -21.47 6.31
N ASP A 28 10.10 -22.64 6.42
CA ASP A 28 8.63 -22.75 6.38
C ASP A 28 7.91 -21.84 7.38
N SER A 29 8.51 -21.58 8.54
CA SER A 29 7.99 -20.64 9.55
C SER A 29 7.95 -19.18 9.07
N GLU A 30 8.80 -18.80 8.12
CA GLU A 30 8.92 -17.44 7.59
C GLU A 30 8.02 -17.17 6.37
N TYR A 31 7.32 -18.20 5.86
CA TYR A 31 6.57 -18.09 4.62
C TYR A 31 5.42 -17.07 4.70
N PHE A 32 4.81 -16.92 5.88
CA PHE A 32 3.66 -16.03 6.10
C PHE A 32 3.93 -14.85 7.06
N VAL A 33 4.95 -14.93 7.91
CA VAL A 33 5.32 -13.92 8.92
C VAL A 33 6.83 -13.95 9.09
N LEU A 34 7.48 -12.81 9.29
CA LEU A 34 8.93 -12.76 9.51
C LEU A 34 9.30 -13.14 10.94
N ASP A 35 10.51 -13.66 11.10
CA ASP A 35 11.17 -13.82 12.39
C ASP A 35 11.54 -12.44 12.95
N LYS A 36 10.57 -11.75 13.58
CA LYS A 36 10.55 -10.60 14.53
C LYS A 36 11.81 -9.76 14.81
N THR A 37 12.80 -9.77 13.93
CA THR A 37 14.15 -9.21 14.06
C THR A 37 14.37 -8.05 13.10
N GLU A 38 13.35 -7.75 12.28
CA GLU A 38 13.40 -6.72 11.28
C GLU A 38 13.37 -5.31 11.87
N LYS A 39 14.10 -4.40 11.23
CA LYS A 39 14.23 -3.02 11.70
C LYS A 39 12.95 -2.22 11.41
N THR A 40 12.62 -1.29 12.31
CA THR A 40 11.44 -0.41 12.23
C THR A 40 11.29 0.26 10.86
N PHE A 41 12.38 0.81 10.30
CA PHE A 41 12.34 1.48 9.00
C PHE A 41 11.86 0.57 7.86
N GLY A 42 12.34 -0.68 7.81
CA GLY A 42 11.95 -1.61 6.75
C GLY A 42 10.49 -2.04 6.88
N LEU A 43 10.00 -2.19 8.11
CA LEU A 43 8.58 -2.44 8.37
C LEU A 43 7.72 -1.25 7.96
N THR A 44 8.09 -0.02 8.32
CA THR A 44 7.36 1.19 7.90
C THR A 44 7.28 1.29 6.38
N MET A 45 8.40 1.09 5.67
CA MET A 45 8.41 1.12 4.21
C MET A 45 7.56 0.01 3.61
N SER A 46 7.56 -1.18 4.22
CA SER A 46 6.73 -2.30 3.74
C SER A 46 5.23 -2.06 3.98
N PHE A 47 4.85 -1.45 5.11
CA PHE A 47 3.47 -1.01 5.35
C PHE A 47 3.04 0.05 4.35
N TYR A 48 3.88 1.07 4.14
CA TYR A 48 3.61 2.16 3.21
C TYR A 48 3.43 1.66 1.77
N ALA A 49 4.39 0.90 1.24
CA ALA A 49 4.32 0.40 -0.12
C ALA A 49 3.15 -0.57 -0.35
N SER A 50 2.80 -1.38 0.67
CA SER A 50 1.66 -2.29 0.58
C SER A 50 0.31 -1.60 0.52
N GLY A 51 0.22 -0.33 0.95
CA GLY A 51 -1.02 0.41 1.01
C GLY A 51 -1.26 1.38 -0.13
N MET A 52 -0.20 2.04 -0.59
CA MET A 52 -0.33 3.19 -1.48
C MET A 52 -0.66 2.82 -2.93
N GLY A 53 -0.31 1.59 -3.35
CA GLY A 53 -0.64 1.06 -4.68
C GLY A 53 -0.35 2.03 -5.83
N LEU A 54 -1.06 1.87 -6.95
CA LEU A 54 -1.07 2.88 -8.02
C LEU A 54 -2.02 4.05 -7.73
N TRP A 55 -3.03 3.81 -6.89
CA TRP A 55 -4.09 4.78 -6.61
C TRP A 55 -3.55 6.10 -6.02
N ILE A 56 -2.42 6.08 -5.31
CA ILE A 56 -1.79 7.30 -4.79
C ILE A 56 -1.40 8.30 -5.90
N LEU A 57 -1.14 7.81 -7.12
CA LEU A 57 -0.77 8.64 -8.27
C LEU A 57 -2.00 9.15 -9.03
N THR A 58 -3.10 8.39 -9.01
CA THR A 58 -4.23 8.62 -9.91
C THR A 58 -5.46 9.16 -9.18
N SER A 59 -5.83 8.62 -8.03
CA SER A 59 -7.11 8.95 -7.38
C SER A 59 -7.17 10.39 -6.86
N PRO A 60 -6.16 10.94 -6.16
CA PRO A 60 -6.19 12.35 -5.75
C PRO A 60 -6.23 13.32 -6.94
N ALA A 61 -5.53 13.01 -8.02
CA ALA A 61 -5.51 13.82 -9.23
C ALA A 61 -6.86 13.77 -9.97
N GLU A 62 -7.48 12.59 -10.04
CA GLU A 62 -8.80 12.39 -10.64
C GLU A 62 -9.89 13.16 -9.88
N VAL A 63 -9.94 13.06 -8.56
CA VAL A 63 -10.96 13.81 -7.79
C VAL A 63 -10.74 15.31 -7.86
N ALA A 64 -9.48 15.78 -7.89
CA ALA A 64 -9.16 17.18 -8.11
C ALA A 64 -9.61 17.65 -9.49
N TRP A 65 -9.47 16.83 -10.54
CA TRP A 65 -9.95 17.14 -11.88
C TRP A 65 -11.47 17.40 -11.93
N TYR A 66 -12.24 16.68 -11.11
CA TYR A 66 -13.69 16.89 -10.97
C TYR A 66 -14.07 18.02 -9.99
N GLY A 67 -13.10 18.76 -9.43
CA GLY A 67 -13.36 19.83 -8.46
C GLY A 67 -13.85 19.33 -7.09
N LEU A 68 -13.56 18.07 -6.74
CA LEU A 68 -14.02 17.43 -5.51
C LEU A 68 -13.05 17.68 -4.34
N GLY A 69 -12.93 18.93 -3.91
CA GLY A 69 -11.93 19.33 -2.91
C GLY A 69 -12.01 18.56 -1.58
N TYR A 70 -13.23 18.23 -1.12
CA TYR A 70 -13.39 17.44 0.12
C TYR A 70 -12.91 16.00 -0.03
N ASP A 71 -13.06 15.40 -1.21
CA ASP A 71 -12.59 14.05 -1.49
C ASP A 71 -11.07 13.96 -1.35
N ILE A 72 -10.32 14.99 -1.74
CA ILE A 72 -8.86 15.04 -1.55
C ILE A 72 -8.48 14.87 -0.08
N TYR A 73 -9.14 15.62 0.82
CA TYR A 73 -8.95 15.46 2.27
C TYR A 73 -9.44 14.09 2.75
N GLY A 74 -10.54 13.60 2.21
CA GLY A 74 -11.07 12.26 2.46
C GLY A 74 -10.03 11.19 2.18
N TYR A 75 -9.43 11.19 1.00
CA TYR A 75 -8.36 10.27 0.60
C TYR A 75 -7.15 10.38 1.53
N ALA A 76 -6.68 11.60 1.84
CA ALA A 76 -5.55 11.81 2.74
C ALA A 76 -5.80 11.25 4.15
N ILE A 77 -6.98 11.52 4.73
CA ILE A 77 -7.36 10.99 6.05
C ILE A 77 -7.52 9.47 5.98
N SER A 78 -8.13 8.97 4.91
CA SER A 78 -8.37 7.54 4.72
C SER A 78 -7.07 6.75 4.54
N ALA A 79 -6.03 7.37 3.97
CA ALA A 79 -4.70 6.77 3.84
C ALA A 79 -4.01 6.63 5.20
N ALA A 80 -4.22 7.58 6.12
CA ALA A 80 -3.58 7.58 7.45
C ALA A 80 -4.34 6.73 8.49
N THR A 81 -5.67 6.73 8.43
CA THR A 81 -6.55 6.15 9.47
C THR A 81 -6.30 4.66 9.73
N PRO A 82 -6.19 3.77 8.73
CA PRO A 82 -5.90 2.36 8.95
C PRO A 82 -4.59 2.13 9.70
N PHE A 83 -3.53 2.88 9.35
CA PHE A 83 -2.24 2.76 10.02
C PHE A 83 -2.33 3.20 11.48
N ILE A 84 -3.08 4.26 11.79
CA ILE A 84 -3.32 4.70 13.17
C ILE A 84 -4.05 3.60 13.96
N LEU A 85 -5.08 2.97 13.37
CA LEU A 85 -5.81 1.89 14.01
C LEU A 85 -4.92 0.66 14.24
N ILE A 86 -4.13 0.25 13.25
CA ILE A 86 -3.19 -0.85 13.38
C ILE A 86 -2.10 -0.53 14.42
N TYR A 87 -1.64 0.72 14.49
CA TYR A 87 -0.68 1.15 15.51
C TYR A 87 -1.25 1.01 16.93
N ILE A 88 -2.52 1.40 17.15
CA ILE A 88 -3.16 1.34 18.47
C ILE A 88 -3.58 -0.09 18.85
N PHE A 89 -4.17 -0.84 17.92
CA PHE A 89 -4.79 -2.13 18.19
C PHE A 89 -3.90 -3.32 17.85
N GLY A 90 -3.00 -3.19 16.87
CA GLY A 90 -2.08 -4.22 16.42
C GLY A 90 -1.25 -4.83 17.55
N PRO A 91 -0.59 -4.03 18.42
CA PRO A 91 0.18 -4.56 19.55
C PRO A 91 -0.69 -5.33 20.56
N LYS A 92 -1.93 -4.87 20.80
CA LYS A 92 -2.87 -5.53 21.72
C LYS A 92 -3.32 -6.89 21.18
N ILE A 93 -3.65 -6.94 19.89
CA ILE A 93 -4.07 -8.17 19.19
C ILE A 93 -2.90 -9.15 19.08
N SER A 94 -1.71 -8.66 18.73
CA SER A 94 -0.49 -9.48 18.60
C SER A 94 -0.11 -10.17 19.91
N LYS A 95 -0.25 -9.48 21.07
CA LYS A 95 -0.02 -10.10 22.38
C LYS A 95 -0.99 -11.25 22.70
N LEU A 96 -2.23 -11.17 22.21
CA LEU A 96 -3.22 -12.22 22.40
C LEU A 96 -2.96 -13.42 21.48
N LEU A 97 -2.20 -13.24 20.40
CA LEU A 97 -1.81 -14.28 19.46
C LEU A 97 -0.31 -14.23 19.16
N PRO A 98 0.54 -14.77 20.05
CA PRO A 98 2.00 -14.71 19.89
C PRO A 98 2.51 -15.36 18.59
N ASN A 99 1.77 -16.35 18.09
CA ASN A 99 2.02 -17.08 16.84
C ASN A 99 0.95 -16.77 15.78
N GLY A 100 0.26 -15.63 15.91
CA GLY A 100 -0.74 -15.18 14.94
C GLY A 100 -0.11 -14.66 13.66
N VAL A 101 -0.90 -14.72 12.59
CA VAL A 101 -0.56 -14.35 11.21
C VAL A 101 -1.62 -13.43 10.63
N THR A 102 -2.90 -13.65 10.96
CA THR A 102 -4.03 -12.93 10.34
C THR A 102 -5.06 -12.44 11.36
N LEU A 103 -5.86 -11.44 10.98
CA LEU A 103 -7.02 -11.00 11.75
C LEU A 103 -8.04 -12.13 11.96
N ALA A 104 -8.20 -13.01 10.98
CA ALA A 104 -9.15 -14.12 11.06
C ALA A 104 -8.85 -15.06 12.24
N GLN A 105 -7.56 -15.30 12.55
CA GLN A 105 -7.16 -16.08 13.73
C GLN A 105 -7.49 -15.36 15.04
N PHE A 106 -7.40 -14.03 15.08
CA PHE A 106 -7.85 -13.25 16.25
C PHE A 106 -9.34 -13.40 16.46
N VAL A 107 -10.10 -13.32 15.37
CA VAL A 107 -11.55 -13.49 15.39
C VAL A 107 -11.91 -14.92 15.80
N GLU A 108 -11.18 -15.93 15.35
CA GLU A 108 -11.36 -17.33 15.78
C GLU A 108 -11.24 -17.47 17.28
N LYS A 109 -10.15 -16.95 17.85
CA LYS A 109 -9.86 -17.06 19.28
C LYS A 109 -10.92 -16.39 20.15
N LYS A 110 -11.54 -15.31 19.66
CA LYS A 110 -12.49 -14.51 20.44
C LYS A 110 -13.96 -14.86 20.17
N TYR A 111 -14.29 -15.29 18.96
CA TYR A 111 -15.67 -15.44 18.48
C TYR A 111 -15.95 -16.81 17.82
N GLY A 112 -14.95 -17.69 17.74
CA GLY A 112 -15.10 -19.05 17.22
C GLY A 112 -14.91 -19.18 15.70
N SER A 113 -14.97 -20.43 15.23
CA SER A 113 -14.63 -20.81 13.85
C SER A 113 -15.60 -20.28 12.80
N VAL A 114 -16.88 -20.09 13.14
CA VAL A 114 -17.87 -19.51 12.20
C VAL A 114 -17.51 -18.07 11.86
N ALA A 115 -17.18 -17.25 12.86
CA ALA A 115 -16.76 -15.88 12.66
C ALA A 115 -15.44 -15.79 11.87
N GLN A 116 -14.50 -16.70 12.14
CA GLN A 116 -13.25 -16.81 11.38
C GLN A 116 -13.48 -17.10 9.90
N LYS A 117 -14.39 -18.02 9.56
CA LYS A 117 -14.74 -18.31 8.16
C LYS A 117 -15.33 -17.11 7.44
N ILE A 118 -16.25 -16.38 8.09
CA ILE A 118 -16.85 -15.16 7.54
C ILE A 118 -15.79 -14.10 7.27
N VAL A 119 -14.94 -13.81 8.25
CA VAL A 119 -13.87 -12.80 8.12
C VAL A 119 -12.86 -13.21 7.05
N SER A 120 -12.51 -14.50 6.96
CA SER A 120 -11.61 -15.01 5.91
C SER A 120 -12.23 -14.85 4.52
N LEU A 121 -13.53 -15.13 4.36
CA LEU A 121 -14.24 -14.96 3.09
C LEU A 121 -14.26 -13.48 2.67
N VAL A 122 -14.60 -12.58 3.59
CA VAL A 122 -14.59 -11.13 3.35
C VAL A 122 -13.20 -10.66 2.93
N ALA A 123 -12.15 -11.10 3.64
CA ALA A 123 -10.78 -10.75 3.30
C ALA A 123 -10.38 -11.26 1.90
N VAL A 124 -10.74 -12.48 1.51
CA VAL A 124 -10.44 -13.02 0.18
C VAL A 124 -11.16 -12.24 -0.92
N ILE A 125 -12.44 -11.96 -0.75
CA ILE A 125 -13.23 -11.17 -1.73
C ILE A 125 -12.63 -9.78 -1.89
N TYR A 126 -12.33 -9.11 -0.77
CA TYR A 126 -11.74 -7.79 -0.76
C TYR A 126 -10.36 -7.78 -1.45
N MET A 127 -9.44 -8.66 -1.04
CA MET A 127 -8.09 -8.72 -1.61
C MET A 127 -8.12 -9.07 -3.11
N SER A 128 -9.09 -9.86 -3.55
CA SER A 128 -9.28 -10.17 -4.97
C SER A 128 -9.75 -8.93 -5.75
N ALA A 129 -10.73 -8.20 -5.22
CA ALA A 129 -11.20 -6.96 -5.83
C ALA A 129 -10.10 -5.90 -5.90
N PHE A 130 -9.31 -5.74 -4.81
CA PHE A 130 -8.16 -4.85 -4.75
C PHE A 130 -7.10 -5.22 -5.80
N LEU A 131 -6.77 -6.51 -5.93
CA LEU A 131 -5.80 -6.98 -6.93
C LEU A 131 -6.27 -6.71 -8.37
N ILE A 132 -7.55 -6.94 -8.66
CA ILE A 132 -8.14 -6.63 -9.98
C ILE A 132 -8.05 -5.13 -10.26
N ALA A 133 -8.37 -4.29 -9.26
CA ALA A 133 -8.29 -2.84 -9.40
C ALA A 133 -6.84 -2.37 -9.70
N GLU A 134 -5.83 -2.93 -9.02
CA GLU A 134 -4.43 -2.60 -9.29
C GLU A 134 -3.98 -3.00 -10.71
N PHE A 135 -4.37 -4.19 -11.20
CA PHE A 135 -4.06 -4.59 -12.58
C PHE A 135 -4.79 -3.74 -13.63
N ALA A 136 -6.03 -3.34 -13.35
CA ALA A 136 -6.75 -2.40 -14.20
C ALA A 136 -6.04 -1.03 -14.24
N SER A 137 -5.65 -0.51 -13.08
CA SER A 137 -4.91 0.75 -12.95
C SER A 137 -3.59 0.71 -13.72
N ILE A 138 -2.81 -0.38 -13.64
CA ILE A 138 -1.59 -0.55 -14.45
C ILE A 138 -1.92 -0.49 -15.94
N SER A 139 -2.99 -1.18 -16.35
CA SER A 139 -3.36 -1.24 -17.76
C SER A 139 -3.73 0.14 -18.31
N TYR A 140 -4.56 0.88 -17.58
CA TYR A 140 -4.95 2.24 -17.97
C TYR A 140 -3.78 3.24 -17.92
N LEU A 141 -2.94 3.18 -16.89
CA LEU A 141 -1.84 4.12 -16.74
C LEU A 141 -0.84 4.00 -17.89
N PHE A 142 -0.40 2.79 -18.21
CA PHE A 142 0.63 2.60 -19.23
C PHE A 142 0.17 2.99 -20.63
N GLU A 143 -1.11 2.75 -20.95
CA GLU A 143 -1.73 3.17 -22.21
C GLU A 143 -1.95 4.69 -22.26
N ALA A 144 -2.15 5.35 -21.11
CA ALA A 144 -2.31 6.79 -21.04
C ALA A 144 -0.97 7.55 -21.23
N ILE A 145 0.16 6.96 -20.83
CA ILE A 145 1.47 7.65 -20.85
C ILE A 145 2.43 7.13 -21.94
N SER A 146 2.09 6.03 -22.62
CA SER A 146 2.93 5.42 -23.65
C SER A 146 2.15 4.50 -24.60
N ASP A 147 2.73 4.21 -25.77
CA ASP A 147 2.11 3.33 -26.78
C ASP A 147 2.27 1.82 -26.47
N VAL A 148 2.58 1.43 -25.23
CA VAL A 148 2.68 0.01 -24.85
C VAL A 148 1.30 -0.53 -24.47
N SER A 149 1.06 -1.81 -24.76
CA SER A 149 -0.14 -2.48 -24.26
C SER A 149 -0.10 -2.63 -22.75
N GLY A 150 -1.03 -1.97 -22.06
CA GLY A 150 -1.11 -1.98 -20.60
C GLY A 150 -1.41 -3.38 -20.05
N VAL A 151 -2.24 -4.15 -20.76
CA VAL A 151 -2.54 -5.55 -20.42
C VAL A 151 -1.27 -6.41 -20.44
N VAL A 152 -0.38 -6.21 -21.41
CA VAL A 152 0.91 -6.93 -21.46
C VAL A 152 1.77 -6.56 -20.26
N VAL A 153 1.83 -5.27 -19.90
CA VAL A 153 2.58 -4.81 -18.72
C VAL A 153 2.00 -5.41 -17.44
N ALA A 154 0.68 -5.37 -17.26
CA ALA A 154 -0.01 -5.97 -16.11
C ALA A 154 0.27 -7.48 -16.01
N ALA A 155 0.25 -8.22 -17.13
CA ALA A 155 0.56 -9.64 -17.16
C ALA A 155 2.03 -9.92 -16.79
N LEU A 156 2.98 -9.12 -17.26
CA LEU A 156 4.40 -9.25 -16.91
C LEU A 156 4.66 -8.99 -15.43
N VAL A 157 4.03 -7.95 -14.87
CA VAL A 157 4.07 -7.64 -13.44
C VAL A 157 3.47 -8.79 -12.64
N ALA A 158 2.27 -9.27 -13.00
CA ALA A 158 1.60 -10.38 -12.33
C ALA A 158 2.44 -11.66 -12.34
N ALA A 159 3.00 -12.03 -13.50
CA ALA A 159 3.85 -13.21 -13.64
C ALA A 159 5.11 -13.11 -12.78
N THR A 160 5.79 -11.95 -12.82
CA THR A 160 7.01 -11.72 -12.02
C THR A 160 6.71 -11.81 -10.52
N THR A 161 5.64 -11.14 -10.09
CA THR A 161 5.19 -11.13 -8.69
C THR A 161 4.80 -12.51 -8.20
N PHE A 162 4.04 -13.26 -9.00
CA PHE A 162 3.69 -14.64 -8.69
C PHE A 162 4.93 -15.52 -8.55
N LEU A 163 5.90 -15.41 -9.47
CA LEU A 163 7.11 -16.24 -9.46
C LEU A 163 7.95 -16.03 -8.19
N TYR A 164 8.20 -14.78 -7.80
CA TYR A 164 9.03 -14.53 -6.62
C TYR A 164 8.28 -14.81 -5.30
N LEU A 165 6.97 -14.56 -5.25
CA LEU A 165 6.17 -14.84 -4.05
C LEU A 165 5.99 -16.34 -3.82
N ASN A 166 5.74 -17.11 -4.88
CA ASN A 166 5.57 -18.57 -4.77
C ASN A 166 6.84 -19.25 -4.24
N LYS A 167 8.03 -18.69 -4.55
CA LYS A 167 9.31 -19.22 -4.09
C LYS A 167 9.64 -18.82 -2.65
N SER A 168 9.43 -17.54 -2.32
CA SER A 168 10.07 -16.90 -1.15
C SER A 168 9.06 -16.23 -0.21
N GLY A 169 7.75 -16.43 -0.44
CA GLY A 169 6.66 -16.02 0.44
C GLY A 169 6.69 -14.56 0.88
N PHE A 170 6.23 -14.33 2.10
CA PHE A 170 6.11 -13.01 2.73
C PHE A 170 7.47 -12.30 2.87
N LYS A 171 8.57 -13.03 3.03
CA LYS A 171 9.93 -12.44 3.11
C LYS A 171 10.35 -11.75 1.81
N ALA A 172 9.98 -12.31 0.66
CA ALA A 172 10.20 -11.63 -0.62
C ALA A 172 9.31 -10.39 -0.76
N SER A 173 8.03 -10.48 -0.39
CA SER A 173 7.14 -9.31 -0.36
C SER A 173 7.76 -8.20 0.48
N TYR A 174 8.16 -8.49 1.72
CA TYR A 174 8.75 -7.50 2.62
C TYR A 174 9.97 -6.78 2.01
N LEU A 175 10.88 -7.54 1.38
CA LEU A 175 12.07 -6.96 0.76
C LEU A 175 11.70 -6.10 -0.45
N THR A 176 10.80 -6.57 -1.32
CA THR A 176 10.36 -5.79 -2.49
C THR A 176 9.65 -4.53 -2.05
N ASP A 177 8.77 -4.61 -1.06
CA ASP A 177 8.01 -3.46 -0.58
C ASP A 177 8.91 -2.40 0.04
N LYS A 178 9.95 -2.80 0.77
CA LYS A 178 10.93 -1.87 1.33
C LYS A 178 11.64 -1.07 0.23
N ILE A 179 12.01 -1.73 -0.87
CA ILE A 179 12.66 -1.08 -2.01
C ILE A 179 11.64 -0.21 -2.77
N GLN A 180 10.44 -0.73 -3.00
CA GLN A 180 9.36 -0.02 -3.69
C GLN A 180 8.90 1.21 -2.91
N GLY A 181 8.81 1.16 -1.59
CA GLY A 181 8.44 2.30 -0.75
C GLY A 181 9.42 3.47 -0.90
N ILE A 182 10.73 3.17 -0.91
CA ILE A 182 11.76 4.17 -1.23
C ILE A 182 11.57 4.68 -2.66
N GLY A 183 11.31 3.78 -3.61
CA GLY A 183 11.04 4.12 -5.01
C GLY A 183 9.87 5.09 -5.19
N ILE A 184 8.75 4.86 -4.49
CA ILE A 184 7.56 5.71 -4.52
C ILE A 184 7.88 7.10 -3.97
N ILE A 185 8.59 7.19 -2.83
CA ILE A 185 9.01 8.48 -2.26
C ILE A 185 9.90 9.26 -3.23
N LEU A 186 10.87 8.59 -3.86
CA LEU A 186 11.75 9.22 -4.85
C LEU A 186 10.97 9.67 -6.10
N LEU A 187 10.04 8.83 -6.58
CA LEU A 187 9.19 9.13 -7.73
C LEU A 187 8.33 10.37 -7.46
N LEU A 188 7.63 10.41 -6.32
CA LEU A 188 6.79 11.55 -5.93
C LEU A 188 7.63 12.81 -5.72
N THR A 189 8.80 12.69 -5.08
CA THR A 189 9.72 13.83 -4.88
C THR A 189 10.15 14.42 -6.22
N PHE A 190 10.51 13.58 -7.18
CA PHE A 190 10.90 14.02 -8.52
C PHE A 190 9.73 14.63 -9.30
N LEU A 191 8.56 13.99 -9.24
CA LEU A 191 7.34 14.47 -9.87
C LEU A 191 6.96 15.86 -9.36
N PHE A 192 6.87 16.04 -8.04
CA PHE A 192 6.57 17.34 -7.44
C PHE A 192 7.70 18.36 -7.67
N GLY A 193 8.97 17.93 -7.65
CA GLY A 193 10.10 18.80 -7.97
C GLY A 193 10.01 19.39 -9.39
N ILE A 194 9.67 18.57 -10.39
CA ILE A 194 9.41 19.05 -11.75
C ILE A 194 8.20 19.98 -11.77
N TRP A 195 7.09 19.57 -11.15
CA TRP A 195 5.85 20.33 -11.17
C TRP A 195 6.02 21.72 -10.53
N PHE A 196 6.68 21.81 -9.38
CA PHE A 196 7.01 23.09 -8.73
C PHE A 196 8.02 23.92 -9.52
N SER A 197 8.92 23.31 -10.28
CA SER A 197 9.85 24.04 -11.14
C SER A 197 9.18 24.63 -12.38
N GLN A 198 8.03 24.11 -12.79
CA GLN A 198 7.30 24.54 -13.99
C GLN A 198 6.18 25.54 -13.70
N ASN A 199 5.73 25.64 -12.44
CA ASN A 199 4.59 26.44 -12.06
C ASN A 199 4.95 27.42 -10.94
N ASN A 200 4.45 28.65 -11.03
CA ASN A 200 4.62 29.64 -9.97
C ASN A 200 3.61 29.41 -8.84
N ILE A 201 3.88 29.94 -7.65
CA ILE A 201 3.00 29.81 -6.47
C ILE A 201 1.57 30.30 -6.76
N SER A 202 1.41 31.35 -7.56
CA SER A 202 0.08 31.86 -7.95
C SER A 202 -0.70 30.85 -8.79
N GLU A 203 -0.06 30.23 -9.78
CA GLU A 203 -0.69 29.23 -10.66
C GLU A 203 -1.07 27.98 -9.88
N ILE A 204 -0.22 27.56 -8.94
CA ILE A 204 -0.49 26.45 -8.02
C ILE A 204 -1.72 26.74 -7.16
N ALA A 205 -1.85 27.97 -6.65
CA ALA A 205 -3.01 28.38 -5.88
C ALA A 205 -4.28 28.37 -6.74
N ASP A 206 -4.19 28.85 -7.99
CA ASP A 206 -5.31 28.83 -8.93
C ASP A 206 -5.74 27.39 -9.25
N PHE A 207 -4.80 26.47 -9.50
CA PHE A 207 -5.11 25.05 -9.69
C PHE A 207 -5.74 24.41 -8.45
N ALA A 208 -5.29 24.77 -7.25
CA ALA A 208 -5.88 24.27 -6.01
C ALA A 208 -7.34 24.75 -5.85
N ILE A 209 -7.63 26.01 -6.19
CA ILE A 209 -8.98 26.56 -6.17
C ILE A 209 -9.86 25.85 -7.22
N LEU A 210 -9.37 25.64 -8.43
CA LEU A 210 -10.05 24.88 -9.48
C LEU A 210 -10.31 23.43 -9.06
N GLY A 211 -9.39 22.83 -8.31
CA GLY A 211 -9.53 21.51 -7.71
C GLY A 211 -10.54 21.42 -6.56
N GLY A 212 -11.24 22.53 -6.25
CA GLY A 212 -12.32 22.56 -5.28
C GLY A 212 -11.89 22.87 -3.85
N LEU A 213 -10.66 23.33 -3.62
CA LEU A 213 -10.15 23.59 -2.26
C LEU A 213 -10.93 24.71 -1.54
N ASN A 214 -11.60 25.60 -2.29
CA ASN A 214 -12.42 26.70 -1.74
C ASN A 214 -13.93 26.51 -1.97
N THR A 215 -14.38 25.34 -2.43
CA THR A 215 -15.79 25.08 -2.73
C THR A 215 -16.41 24.16 -1.69
N PHE A 216 -17.47 24.61 -1.02
CA PHE A 216 -18.25 23.76 -0.12
C PHE A 216 -19.33 23.00 -0.88
N GLU A 217 -18.96 21.81 -1.34
CA GLU A 217 -19.88 20.92 -2.05
C GLU A 217 -20.33 19.75 -1.17
N THR A 218 -21.64 19.71 -0.87
CA THR A 218 -22.20 18.70 0.05
C THR A 218 -22.02 17.27 -0.46
N TYR A 219 -22.04 17.07 -1.78
CA TYR A 219 -21.81 15.75 -2.38
C TYR A 219 -20.34 15.32 -2.24
N SER A 220 -19.38 16.23 -2.40
CA SER A 220 -17.96 15.96 -2.17
C SER A 220 -17.69 15.62 -0.70
N LEU A 221 -18.29 16.36 0.24
CA LEU A 221 -18.18 16.01 1.66
C LEU A 221 -18.74 14.61 1.97
N LYS A 222 -19.90 14.25 1.41
CA LYS A 222 -20.48 12.91 1.59
C LYS A 222 -19.58 11.82 1.00
N SER A 223 -19.02 12.06 -0.19
CA SER A 223 -18.09 11.15 -0.85
C SER A 223 -16.81 10.98 -0.03
N ALA A 224 -16.21 12.07 0.46
CA ALA A 224 -15.05 12.03 1.35
C ALA A 224 -15.27 11.19 2.60
N LEU A 225 -16.42 11.35 3.28
CA LEU A 225 -16.78 10.53 4.44
C LEU A 225 -16.95 9.06 4.08
N ALA A 226 -17.55 8.77 2.92
CA ALA A 226 -17.70 7.41 2.42
C ALA A 226 -16.33 6.75 2.15
N VAL A 227 -15.41 7.48 1.51
CA VAL A 227 -14.03 7.03 1.23
C VAL A 227 -13.29 6.73 2.53
N ILE A 228 -13.37 7.62 3.54
CA ILE A 228 -12.74 7.39 4.85
C ILE A 228 -13.21 6.07 5.46
N ILE A 229 -14.53 5.84 5.49
CA ILE A 229 -15.10 4.62 6.09
C ILE A 229 -14.70 3.39 5.26
N ALA A 230 -14.84 3.48 3.93
CA ALA A 230 -14.60 2.37 3.01
C ALA A 230 -13.14 1.92 3.04
N VAL A 231 -12.19 2.84 2.84
CA VAL A 231 -10.75 2.54 2.85
C VAL A 231 -10.31 2.08 4.23
N THR A 232 -10.79 2.71 5.31
CA THR A 232 -10.47 2.26 6.67
C THR A 232 -10.93 0.83 6.91
N ALA A 233 -12.17 0.49 6.55
CA ALA A 233 -12.69 -0.86 6.70
C ALA A 233 -11.89 -1.86 5.85
N ALA A 234 -11.73 -1.56 4.56
CA ALA A 234 -10.97 -2.35 3.60
C ALA A 234 -9.58 -2.72 4.12
N GLU A 235 -8.84 -1.73 4.59
CA GLU A 235 -7.47 -1.89 5.06
C GLU A 235 -7.35 -2.66 6.37
N ILE A 236 -8.34 -2.56 7.26
CA ILE A 236 -8.39 -3.42 8.46
C ILE A 236 -8.59 -4.89 8.07
N PHE A 237 -9.28 -5.20 6.98
CA PHE A 237 -9.42 -6.58 6.49
C PHE A 237 -8.23 -7.04 5.63
N SER A 238 -7.27 -6.16 5.34
CA SER A 238 -6.06 -6.49 4.58
C SER A 238 -5.19 -7.49 5.35
N THR A 239 -5.10 -8.72 4.84
CA THR A 239 -4.26 -9.76 5.45
C THR A 239 -2.78 -9.37 5.46
N GLY A 240 -2.32 -8.61 4.47
CA GLY A 240 -0.93 -8.16 4.39
C GLY A 240 -0.53 -7.23 5.53
N TYR A 241 -1.42 -6.35 5.98
CA TYR A 241 -1.14 -5.48 7.11
C TYR A 241 -1.03 -6.24 8.42
N TRP A 242 -1.88 -7.26 8.63
CA TRP A 242 -1.78 -8.10 9.81
C TRP A 242 -0.49 -8.91 9.82
N GLN A 243 -0.07 -9.50 8.70
CA GLN A 243 1.21 -10.22 8.60
C GLN A 243 2.39 -9.33 9.00
N ARG A 244 2.42 -8.07 8.55
CA ARG A 244 3.44 -7.08 8.94
C ARG A 244 3.36 -6.71 10.42
N THR A 245 2.15 -6.56 10.95
CA THR A 245 1.91 -6.27 12.38
C THR A 245 2.43 -7.40 13.27
N PHE A 246 2.14 -8.65 12.92
CA PHE A 246 2.63 -9.83 13.65
C PHE A 246 4.13 -10.03 13.50
N SER A 247 4.70 -9.64 12.35
CA SER A 247 6.14 -9.66 12.07
C SER A 247 6.92 -8.61 12.87
N ALA A 248 6.30 -7.51 13.28
CA ALA A 248 6.99 -6.42 13.97
C ALA A 248 7.24 -6.65 15.46
N MET A 249 6.57 -7.62 16.10
CA MET A 249 6.48 -7.67 17.57
C MET A 249 7.36 -8.75 18.20
N ASN A 250 8.50 -8.34 18.75
CA ASN A 250 9.42 -9.20 19.54
C ASN A 250 8.79 -9.74 20.83
N LYS A 251 9.20 -10.95 21.24
CA LYS A 251 8.73 -11.61 22.49
C LYS A 251 9.23 -10.93 23.78
N SER A 252 10.26 -10.07 23.72
CA SER A 252 10.92 -9.50 24.90
C SER A 252 10.71 -8.00 25.12
N ASP A 253 10.17 -7.26 24.15
CA ASP A 253 10.05 -5.80 24.29
C ASP A 253 8.68 -5.37 24.79
N ASN A 254 8.62 -5.18 26.11
CA ASN A 254 7.72 -4.21 26.69
C ASN A 254 8.05 -2.81 26.13
N GLN A 255 7.12 -2.29 25.33
CA GLN A 255 6.86 -0.85 25.13
C GLN A 255 7.79 0.00 24.24
N LYS A 256 8.84 -0.49 23.57
CA LYS A 256 9.76 0.43 22.83
C LYS A 256 10.05 0.17 21.35
N THR A 257 9.52 -0.89 20.73
CA THR A 257 9.94 -1.26 19.35
C THR A 257 8.89 -1.06 18.24
N LEU A 258 7.82 -0.33 18.51
CA LEU A 258 7.04 0.30 17.46
C LEU A 258 6.94 1.79 17.82
N VAL A 259 7.76 2.58 17.11
CA VAL A 259 7.98 4.02 17.30
C VAL A 259 8.98 4.34 18.42
N SER A 260 10.28 4.33 18.08
CA SER A 260 11.17 5.33 18.68
C SER A 260 10.64 6.69 18.23
N THR A 261 10.05 7.38 19.20
CA THR A 261 9.48 8.73 19.19
C THR A 261 10.48 9.84 18.85
N GLN A 262 11.51 9.55 18.06
CA GLN A 262 12.59 10.49 17.72
C GLN A 262 12.91 10.59 16.22
N ASP A 263 12.53 9.62 15.38
CA ASP A 263 12.98 9.58 13.97
C ASP A 263 11.88 9.83 12.92
N LEU A 264 10.68 10.22 13.32
CA LEU A 264 9.61 10.66 12.40
C LEU A 264 9.28 12.15 12.61
N GLY A 265 10.31 12.99 12.52
CA GLY A 265 10.19 14.44 12.42
C GLY A 265 9.69 14.92 11.05
N PHE A 266 8.60 14.31 10.56
CA PHE A 266 7.84 14.76 9.39
C PHE A 266 6.34 14.52 9.65
N LEU A 267 5.83 15.22 10.66
CA LEU A 267 4.53 15.88 10.67
C LEU A 267 4.80 17.35 10.98
#